data_AF-A0A438EGF4-F1
#
_entry.id   AF-A0A438EGF4-F1
#
_cell.length_a   1.000
_cell.length_b   1.000
_cell.length_c   1.000
_cell.angle_alpha   90.00
_cell.angle_beta   90.00
_cell.angle_gamma   90.00
#
_symmetry.space_group_name_H-M   'P 1'
#
loop_
_entity.id
_entity.type
_entity.pdbx_description
1 polymer ?
#
loop_
_entity_poly.entity_id
_entity_poly.type
_entity_poly.pdbx_seq_one_letter_code
_entity_poly.pdbx_strand_id
1 'polypeptide(L)'
;MIVAHWPPISATLCPKFSGHVNKPLKGLRSFTFNSSFSFKASFRCYCIKNENPNKISSEEGFSVLGSDIPWDSGSIWSTMAFYFFSLHIPFSFGGLSVVAQILHQPVIDPQTEALSILTLQTLELIGALLLLNYTAKPGYRFSVFRDVIINLGMSKRPQDRHAVGWSSPTAVNNPILKEILLSSNVSEIACILVYCIVTPLLEETVYRGFLLTSLASTMKWQQAVIITSAIFSAAHFSGENSLQLFIIGCVLGCSYCWTGSLSSSIVIHSLYNALTLTITLLS
;
A
#
# COMPACT_ATOMS: atom_id res chain seq x y z
N MET A 1 -3.52 7.73 -3.99
CA MET A 1 -3.75 8.43 -2.70
C MET A 1 -4.48 9.76 -2.88
N ILE A 2 -5.82 9.76 -2.86
CA ILE A 2 -6.58 11.00 -2.64
C ILE A 2 -6.12 11.49 -1.28
N VAL A 3 -5.41 12.62 -1.23
CA VAL A 3 -5.13 13.33 0.01
C VAL A 3 -6.49 13.70 0.59
N ALA A 4 -7.03 12.81 1.41
CA ALA A 4 -8.26 13.02 2.16
C ALA A 4 -7.87 13.93 3.32
N HIS A 5 -7.76 15.22 3.03
CA HIS A 5 -7.73 16.24 4.08
C HIS A 5 -9.13 16.23 4.72
N TRP A 6 -9.20 15.79 5.97
CA TRP A 6 -10.39 16.02 6.79
C TRP A 6 -10.45 17.53 7.10
N PRO A 7 -11.64 18.18 7.06
CA PRO A 7 -11.72 19.59 7.46
C PRO A 7 -11.21 19.76 8.90
N PRO A 8 -10.58 20.90 9.24
CA PRO A 8 -10.01 21.10 10.57
C PRO A 8 -11.08 20.86 11.62
N ILE A 9 -10.76 20.02 12.61
CA ILE A 9 -11.61 19.80 13.78
C ILE A 9 -11.75 21.17 14.46
N SER A 10 -12.90 21.80 14.28
CA SER A 10 -13.28 22.99 15.03
C SER A 10 -13.26 22.59 16.50
N ALA A 11 -12.29 23.12 17.24
CA ALA A 11 -12.15 22.96 18.67
C ALA A 11 -13.28 23.73 19.37
N THR A 12 -14.49 23.24 19.28
CA THR A 12 -15.65 23.73 20.03
C THR A 12 -16.63 22.57 20.12
N LEU A 13 -16.42 21.71 21.13
CA LEU A 13 -17.45 20.99 21.88
C LEU A 13 -16.74 20.02 22.85
N CYS A 14 -16.37 20.54 24.03
CA CYS A 14 -16.11 19.72 25.21
C CYS A 14 -17.45 19.27 25.79
N PRO A 15 -17.78 17.96 25.89
CA PRO A 15 -18.81 17.50 26.80
C PRO A 15 -18.20 17.39 28.19
N LYS A 16 -18.70 18.21 29.13
CA LYS A 16 -18.53 18.00 30.57
C LYS A 16 -19.13 16.64 30.94
N PHE A 17 -18.31 15.69 31.36
CA PHE A 17 -18.79 14.52 32.10
C PHE A 17 -18.54 14.74 33.60
N SER A 18 -19.63 15.10 34.29
CA SER A 18 -19.77 14.97 35.74
C SER A 18 -20.38 13.59 36.01
N GLY A 19 -19.78 12.81 36.90
CA GLY A 19 -20.24 11.45 37.17
C GLY A 19 -19.57 10.81 38.39
N HIS A 20 -20.08 11.16 39.56
CA HIS A 20 -19.88 10.49 40.84
C HIS A 20 -20.27 9.00 40.77
N VAL A 21 -19.45 8.05 41.24
CA VAL A 21 -19.95 6.75 41.75
C VAL A 21 -19.09 6.20 42.90
N ASN A 22 -19.77 5.89 44.01
CA ASN A 22 -19.28 5.19 45.20
C ASN A 22 -19.29 3.64 45.01
N LYS A 23 -18.25 2.97 45.53
CA LYS A 23 -18.13 1.71 46.31
C LYS A 23 -19.23 0.58 46.34
N PRO A 24 -18.91 -0.66 46.78
CA PRO A 24 -19.16 -1.95 46.07
C PRO A 24 -20.13 -2.94 46.77
N LEU A 25 -20.50 -4.07 46.13
CA LEU A 25 -20.50 -5.47 46.67
C LEU A 25 -21.29 -6.51 45.81
N LYS A 26 -20.68 -7.70 45.64
CA LYS A 26 -21.16 -9.12 45.65
C LYS A 26 -22.39 -9.60 44.85
N GLY A 27 -22.19 -10.72 44.11
CA GLY A 27 -23.23 -11.67 43.72
C GLY A 27 -22.72 -12.86 42.88
N LEU A 28 -22.80 -14.08 43.44
CA LEU A 28 -22.38 -15.40 42.95
C LEU A 28 -22.92 -15.83 41.56
N ARG A 29 -22.15 -16.66 40.82
CA ARG A 29 -22.35 -18.12 40.69
C ARG A 29 -21.24 -18.82 39.88
N SER A 30 -20.85 -19.98 40.39
CA SER A 30 -19.89 -20.94 39.85
C SER A 30 -20.52 -21.81 38.75
N PHE A 31 -19.76 -22.10 37.69
CA PHE A 31 -19.83 -23.37 36.97
C PHE A 31 -18.41 -23.79 36.57
N THR A 32 -17.93 -24.86 37.22
CA THR A 32 -16.75 -25.62 36.85
C THR A 32 -17.04 -26.47 35.62
N PHE A 33 -16.14 -26.48 34.64
CA PHE A 33 -15.96 -27.65 33.77
C PHE A 33 -14.47 -27.94 33.62
N ASN A 34 -14.13 -29.18 33.95
CA ASN A 34 -12.80 -29.76 33.92
C ASN A 34 -12.64 -30.45 32.57
N SER A 35 -11.56 -30.20 31.83
CA SER A 35 -11.16 -31.10 30.73
C SER A 35 -9.65 -31.09 30.55
N SER A 36 -9.03 -32.07 31.20
CA SER A 36 -7.84 -32.73 30.66
C SER A 36 -8.17 -33.22 29.25
N PHE A 37 -7.42 -32.75 28.24
CA PHE A 37 -7.20 -33.53 27.02
C PHE A 37 -5.83 -33.18 26.43
N SER A 38 -4.94 -34.16 26.54
CA SER A 38 -3.66 -34.22 25.84
C SER A 38 -3.91 -34.36 24.34
N PHE A 39 -3.23 -33.56 23.52
CA PHE A 39 -3.06 -33.88 22.11
C PHE A 39 -1.58 -33.79 21.75
N LYS A 40 -0.88 -34.92 21.92
CA LYS A 40 0.32 -35.23 21.14
C LYS A 40 -0.12 -35.54 19.72
N ALA A 41 0.20 -34.67 18.77
CA ALA A 41 0.24 -35.04 17.36
C ALA A 41 1.52 -34.45 16.75
N SER A 42 2.52 -35.33 16.63
CA SER A 42 3.71 -35.11 15.83
C SER A 42 3.31 -35.26 14.36
N PHE A 43 3.44 -34.20 13.58
CA PHE A 43 3.43 -34.31 12.12
C PHE A 43 4.82 -33.96 11.59
N ARG A 44 5.66 -35.00 11.51
CA ARG A 44 6.81 -35.06 10.61
C ARG A 44 6.24 -35.08 9.19
N CYS A 45 6.42 -34.01 8.42
CA CYS A 45 6.15 -34.04 6.97
C CYS A 45 7.49 -34.18 6.24
N TYR A 46 7.72 -35.37 5.69
CA TYR A 46 8.80 -35.71 4.79
C TYR A 46 8.19 -35.77 3.39
N CYS A 47 8.58 -34.87 2.49
CA CYS A 47 8.15 -34.93 1.09
C CYS A 47 9.25 -35.55 0.25
N ILE A 48 9.02 -36.79 -0.17
CA ILE A 48 9.76 -37.52 -1.20
C ILE A 48 9.50 -36.83 -2.53
N LYS A 49 10.58 -36.54 -3.25
CA LYS A 49 10.57 -36.12 -4.65
C LYS A 49 10.12 -37.32 -5.49
N ASN A 50 8.95 -37.23 -6.16
CA ASN A 50 8.57 -38.17 -7.21
C ASN A 50 8.36 -37.39 -8.50
N GLU A 51 9.35 -37.48 -9.39
CA GLU A 51 9.16 -37.19 -10.81
C GLU A 51 8.20 -38.24 -11.39
N ASN A 52 7.18 -37.78 -12.10
CA ASN A 52 6.50 -38.61 -13.08
C ASN A 52 6.15 -37.74 -14.29
N PRO A 53 6.68 -38.03 -15.49
CA PRO A 53 6.41 -37.25 -16.68
C PRO A 53 5.03 -37.65 -17.23
N ASN A 54 4.32 -36.67 -17.80
CA ASN A 54 3.01 -36.79 -18.45
C ASN A 54 1.77 -36.72 -17.54
N LYS A 55 1.50 -35.50 -17.06
CA LYS A 55 0.12 -35.03 -16.93
C LYS A 55 0.04 -33.61 -17.49
N ILE A 56 -0.41 -33.50 -18.74
CA ILE A 56 -0.81 -32.22 -19.34
C ILE A 56 -2.11 -31.82 -18.63
N SER A 57 -1.98 -31.02 -17.57
CA SER A 57 -3.06 -30.22 -17.02
C SER A 57 -3.00 -28.85 -17.67
N SER A 58 -4.03 -28.56 -18.47
CA SER A 58 -4.28 -27.28 -19.09
C SER A 58 -4.41 -26.15 -18.06
N GLU A 59 -3.73 -25.05 -18.36
CA GLU A 59 -3.73 -23.73 -17.69
C GLU A 59 -2.89 -23.57 -16.41
N GLU A 60 -1.63 -23.99 -16.47
CA GLU A 60 -0.55 -23.32 -15.73
C GLU A 60 0.41 -22.65 -16.71
N GLY A 61 0.61 -21.34 -16.58
CA GLY A 61 1.75 -20.68 -17.21
C GLY A 61 1.43 -19.35 -17.87
N PHE A 62 1.46 -18.27 -17.09
CA PHE A 62 1.67 -16.90 -17.59
C PHE A 62 2.31 -15.94 -16.57
N SER A 63 2.53 -16.36 -15.33
CA SER A 63 3.24 -15.55 -14.33
C SER A 63 4.73 -15.84 -14.38
N VAL A 64 5.54 -14.78 -14.55
CA VAL A 64 7.01 -14.84 -14.56
C VAL A 64 7.57 -14.93 -13.12
N LEU A 65 6.74 -14.71 -12.10
CA LEU A 65 7.17 -14.71 -10.70
C LEU A 65 7.62 -16.11 -10.25
N GLY A 66 8.87 -16.18 -9.74
CA GLY A 66 9.45 -17.41 -9.22
C GLY A 66 8.91 -17.81 -7.84
N SER A 67 9.12 -19.07 -7.47
CA SER A 67 8.72 -19.62 -6.16
C SER A 67 9.63 -19.19 -5.01
N ASP A 68 10.88 -18.84 -5.30
CA ASP A 68 11.87 -18.43 -4.30
C ASP A 68 11.73 -16.93 -4.00
N ILE A 69 11.03 -16.63 -2.91
CA ILE A 69 10.76 -15.24 -2.49
C ILE A 69 11.56 -14.81 -1.25
N PRO A 70 11.83 -13.49 -1.10
CA PRO A 70 12.63 -12.96 0.02
C PRO A 70 12.00 -13.11 1.41
N TRP A 71 10.68 -13.29 1.51
CA TRP A 71 9.93 -13.28 2.77
C TRP A 71 9.32 -14.65 3.10
N ASP A 72 9.15 -14.92 4.38
CA ASP A 72 8.51 -16.15 4.88
C ASP A 72 7.00 -15.95 5.01
N SER A 73 6.22 -16.97 4.68
CA SER A 73 4.75 -16.89 4.68
C SER A 73 4.14 -16.46 6.03
N GLY A 74 4.80 -16.83 7.14
CA GLY A 74 4.37 -16.47 8.49
C GLY A 74 4.61 -15.00 8.87
N SER A 75 5.53 -14.29 8.22
CA SER A 75 5.84 -12.89 8.55
C SER A 75 5.13 -11.88 7.66
N ILE A 76 4.57 -12.29 6.51
CA ILE A 76 3.92 -11.39 5.52
C ILE A 76 2.88 -10.47 6.19
N TRP A 77 1.90 -11.08 6.87
CA TRP A 77 0.79 -10.35 7.46
C TRP A 77 1.21 -9.49 8.64
N SER A 78 2.20 -9.94 9.43
CA SER A 78 2.76 -9.16 10.53
C SER A 78 3.52 -7.94 10.01
N THR A 79 4.31 -8.10 8.94
CA THR A 79 5.02 -7.00 8.27
C THR A 79 4.02 -6.02 7.66
N MET A 80 2.98 -6.51 6.99
CA MET A 80 1.94 -5.66 6.41
C MET A 80 1.17 -4.89 7.49
N ALA A 81 0.83 -5.53 8.61
CA ALA A 81 0.19 -4.88 9.75
C ALA A 81 1.10 -3.80 10.35
N PHE A 82 2.39 -4.10 10.55
CA PHE A 82 3.35 -3.11 11.04
C PHE A 82 3.47 -1.92 10.07
N TYR A 83 3.56 -2.18 8.77
CA TYR A 83 3.53 -1.11 7.75
C TYR A 83 2.29 -0.24 7.89
N PHE A 84 1.08 -0.83 7.96
CA PHE A 84 -0.15 -0.05 8.05
C PHE A 84 -0.25 0.79 9.32
N PHE A 85 -0.05 0.17 10.48
CA PHE A 85 -0.31 0.83 11.76
C PHE A 85 0.83 1.73 12.23
N SER A 86 2.08 1.46 11.81
CA SER A 86 3.24 2.23 12.25
C SER A 86 3.77 3.21 11.22
N LEU A 87 3.48 3.01 9.93
CA LEU A 87 3.92 3.89 8.85
C LEU A 87 2.74 4.52 8.11
N HIS A 88 1.94 3.73 7.40
CA HIS A 88 0.94 4.25 6.47
C HIS A 88 -0.10 5.14 7.14
N ILE A 89 -0.82 4.63 8.15
CA ILE A 89 -1.89 5.39 8.82
C ILE A 89 -1.34 6.65 9.51
N PRO A 90 -0.26 6.57 10.32
CA PRO A 90 0.31 7.76 10.95
C PRO A 90 0.76 8.84 9.96
N PHE A 91 1.48 8.47 8.89
CA PHE A 91 1.99 9.45 7.93
C PHE A 91 0.91 9.98 6.99
N SER A 92 -0.04 9.14 6.55
CA SER A 92 -1.10 9.52 5.61
C SER A 92 -2.20 10.37 6.26
N PHE A 93 -2.62 10.06 7.50
CA PHE A 93 -3.75 10.73 8.15
C PHE A 93 -3.32 11.65 9.30
N GLY A 94 -2.28 11.27 10.05
CA GLY A 94 -1.82 12.02 11.22
C GLY A 94 -0.71 13.03 10.92
N GLY A 95 0.04 12.83 9.83
CA GLY A 95 1.29 13.55 9.57
C GLY A 95 1.12 15.07 9.50
N LEU A 96 0.14 15.54 8.73
CA LEU A 96 -0.11 16.99 8.59
C LEU A 96 -0.60 17.64 9.88
N SER A 97 -1.33 16.90 10.72
CA SER A 97 -1.76 17.41 12.03
C SER A 97 -0.56 17.65 12.96
N VAL A 98 0.44 16.77 12.92
CA VAL A 98 1.68 16.95 13.69
C VAL A 98 2.48 18.13 13.15
N VAL A 99 2.57 18.28 11.82
CA VAL A 99 3.26 19.42 11.19
C VAL A 99 2.60 20.75 11.59
N ALA A 100 1.27 20.83 11.56
CA ALA A 100 0.53 22.02 11.99
C ALA A 100 0.86 22.40 13.45
N GLN A 101 0.95 21.41 14.34
CA GLN A 101 1.31 21.62 15.74
C GLN A 101 2.76 22.10 15.91
N ILE A 102 3.72 21.52 15.17
CA ILE A 102 5.13 21.92 15.21
C ILE A 102 5.31 23.35 14.70
N LEU A 103 4.59 23.73 13.65
CA LEU A 103 4.65 25.08 13.07
C LEU A 103 3.85 26.11 13.86
N HIS A 104 3.11 25.70 14.89
CA HIS A 104 2.20 26.55 15.66
C HIS A 104 1.18 27.31 14.79
N GLN A 105 0.80 26.73 13.64
CA GLN A 105 -0.17 27.33 12.72
C GLN A 105 -1.36 26.38 12.52
N PRO A 106 -2.60 26.83 12.77
CA PRO A 106 -3.79 26.01 12.60
C PRO A 106 -4.19 25.82 11.13
N VAL A 107 -3.70 26.68 10.24
CA VAL A 107 -3.90 26.62 8.78
C VAL A 107 -2.51 26.70 8.16
N ILE A 108 -2.10 25.63 7.48
CA ILE A 108 -0.82 25.56 6.78
C ILE A 108 -1.01 26.21 5.41
N ASP A 109 -0.07 27.04 4.99
CA ASP A 109 -0.10 27.61 3.63
C ASP A 109 0.08 26.50 2.57
N PRO A 110 -0.49 26.65 1.36
CA PRO A 110 -0.47 25.59 0.35
C PRO A 110 0.93 25.09 -0.05
N GLN A 111 1.95 25.96 0.01
CA GLN A 111 3.32 25.59 -0.32
C GLN A 111 3.93 24.72 0.78
N THR A 112 3.79 25.13 2.04
CA THR A 112 4.25 24.35 3.19
C THR A 112 3.48 23.03 3.29
N GLU A 113 2.18 23.00 2.97
CA GLU A 113 1.39 21.78 2.91
C GLU A 113 1.95 20.81 1.86
N ALA A 114 2.16 21.26 0.62
CA ALA A 114 2.72 20.44 -0.45
C ALA A 114 4.10 19.86 -0.08
N LEU A 115 4.98 20.69 0.50
CA LEU A 115 6.32 20.27 0.91
C LEU A 115 6.28 19.29 2.10
N SER A 116 5.32 19.48 3.00
CA SER A 116 5.10 18.58 4.13
C SER A 116 4.60 17.22 3.67
N ILE A 117 3.63 17.19 2.74
CA ILE A 117 3.16 15.95 2.12
C ILE A 117 4.33 15.24 1.42
N LEU A 118 5.15 15.97 0.66
CA LEU A 118 6.34 15.39 0.02
C LEU A 118 7.31 14.77 1.02
N THR A 119 7.55 15.46 2.12
CA THR A 119 8.43 14.99 3.19
C THR A 119 7.86 13.74 3.86
N LEU A 120 6.59 13.77 4.27
CA LEU A 120 5.91 12.64 4.93
C LEU A 120 5.87 11.41 4.03
N GLN A 121 5.53 11.57 2.75
CA GLN A 121 5.50 10.47 1.79
C GLN A 121 6.89 9.87 1.55
N THR A 122 7.92 10.72 1.50
CA THR A 122 9.31 10.28 1.35
C THR A 122 9.77 9.51 2.60
N LEU A 123 9.39 9.98 3.80
CA LEU A 123 9.66 9.26 5.05
C LEU A 123 8.94 7.92 5.11
N GLU A 124 7.69 7.84 4.65
CA GLU A 124 6.95 6.59 4.55
C GLU A 124 7.64 5.62 3.58
N LEU A 125 8.08 6.09 2.40
CA LEU A 125 8.85 5.30 1.45
C LEU A 125 10.14 4.75 2.08
N ILE A 126 10.92 5.60 2.75
CA ILE A 126 12.16 5.17 3.43
C ILE A 126 11.84 4.14 4.52
N GLY A 127 10.83 4.40 5.35
CA GLY A 127 10.39 3.49 6.41
C GLY A 127 9.94 2.13 5.87
N ALA A 128 9.17 2.12 4.78
CA ALA A 128 8.73 0.91 4.12
C ALA A 128 9.92 0.12 3.57
N LEU A 129 10.87 0.77 2.90
CA LEU A 129 12.08 0.10 2.40
C LEU A 129 12.92 -0.50 3.53
N LEU A 130 13.09 0.22 4.63
CA LEU A 130 13.81 -0.27 5.81
C LEU A 130 13.10 -1.47 6.44
N LEU A 131 11.78 -1.41 6.59
CA LEU A 131 10.97 -2.50 7.11
C LEU A 131 11.07 -3.76 6.23
N LEU A 132 10.92 -3.60 4.91
CA LEU A 132 10.97 -4.70 3.96
C LEU A 132 12.36 -5.33 3.90
N ASN A 133 13.42 -4.52 3.99
CA ASN A 133 14.80 -5.01 4.10
C ASN A 133 15.06 -5.76 5.41
N TYR A 134 14.58 -5.23 6.54
CA TYR A 134 14.75 -5.86 7.85
C TYR A 134 14.06 -7.24 7.92
N THR A 135 12.88 -7.35 7.30
CA THR A 135 12.06 -8.56 7.29
C THR A 135 12.46 -9.56 6.20
N ALA A 136 13.30 -9.16 5.24
CA ALA A 136 13.81 -10.05 4.21
C ALA A 136 14.86 -11.04 4.75
N LYS A 137 14.87 -12.25 4.18
CA LYS A 137 15.89 -13.27 4.41
C LYS A 137 17.31 -12.68 4.20
N PRO A 138 18.32 -13.11 4.98
CA PRO A 138 19.67 -12.53 4.93
C PRO A 138 20.28 -12.43 3.52
N GLY A 139 20.01 -13.38 2.63
CA GLY A 139 20.50 -13.38 1.25
C GLY A 139 19.86 -12.35 0.29
N TYR A 140 18.74 -11.72 0.69
CA TYR A 140 17.95 -10.83 -0.17
C TYR A 140 17.91 -9.37 0.32
N ARG A 141 18.45 -9.09 1.52
CA ARG A 141 18.41 -7.77 2.19
C ARG A 141 18.79 -6.59 1.27
N PHE A 142 19.94 -6.69 0.60
CA PHE A 142 20.40 -5.63 -0.30
C PHE A 142 19.73 -5.62 -1.68
N SER A 143 19.07 -6.70 -2.09
CA SER A 143 18.39 -6.75 -3.40
C SER A 143 17.21 -5.79 -3.43
N VAL A 144 16.41 -5.77 -2.35
CA VAL A 144 15.19 -4.93 -2.29
C VAL A 144 15.50 -3.45 -2.51
N PHE A 145 16.53 -2.93 -1.84
CA PHE A 145 16.97 -1.54 -2.03
C PHE A 145 17.55 -1.30 -3.42
N ARG A 146 18.40 -2.21 -3.88
CA ARG A 146 19.05 -2.10 -5.19
C ARG A 146 18.00 -2.09 -6.31
N ASP A 147 16.98 -2.92 -6.22
CA ASP A 147 15.97 -3.04 -7.26
C ASP A 147 15.11 -1.76 -7.33
N VAL A 148 14.76 -1.15 -6.19
CA VAL A 148 14.07 0.17 -6.17
C VAL A 148 14.96 1.31 -6.69
N ILE A 149 16.23 1.36 -6.29
CA ILE A 149 17.21 2.35 -6.80
C ILE A 149 17.44 2.16 -8.32
N ILE A 150 17.53 0.92 -8.79
CA ILE A 150 17.65 0.60 -10.21
C ILE A 150 16.38 1.02 -10.95
N ASN A 151 15.19 0.81 -10.39
CA ASN A 151 13.93 1.23 -11.01
C ASN A 151 13.80 2.77 -11.07
N LEU A 152 14.35 3.48 -10.09
CA LEU A 152 14.53 4.94 -10.14
C LEU A 152 15.54 5.37 -11.22
N GLY A 153 16.60 4.59 -11.44
CA GLY A 153 17.70 4.92 -12.35
C GLY A 153 17.56 4.39 -13.78
N MET A 154 16.60 3.50 -14.08
CA MET A 154 16.56 2.78 -15.35
C MET A 154 15.22 2.92 -16.06
N SER A 155 15.15 3.96 -16.89
CA SER A 155 14.56 3.87 -18.23
C SER A 155 15.31 2.78 -19.03
N LYS A 156 14.87 1.52 -18.94
CA LYS A 156 15.15 0.54 -19.99
C LYS A 156 13.95 0.50 -20.95
N ARG A 157 14.11 1.12 -22.12
CA ARG A 157 13.25 0.93 -23.31
C ARG A 157 13.80 -0.23 -24.16
N PRO A 158 13.02 -0.78 -25.09
CA PRO A 158 11.58 -1.05 -25.08
C PRO A 158 11.30 -2.56 -25.30
N GLN A 159 10.09 -3.03 -25.00
CA GLN A 159 9.62 -4.28 -25.61
C GLN A 159 8.16 -4.13 -26.03
N ASP A 160 8.00 -4.34 -27.33
CA ASP A 160 6.85 -4.05 -28.16
C ASP A 160 5.63 -4.84 -27.70
N ARG A 161 4.47 -4.18 -27.54
CA ARG A 161 3.16 -4.70 -27.97
C ARG A 161 2.04 -3.67 -27.79
N HIS A 162 1.20 -3.64 -28.82
CA HIS A 162 -0.06 -2.94 -29.06
C HIS A 162 -0.68 -2.14 -27.90
N ALA A 163 -0.80 -0.83 -28.13
CA ALA A 163 -1.64 0.07 -27.35
C ALA A 163 -3.11 -0.37 -27.49
N VAL A 164 -3.69 -0.87 -26.41
CA VAL A 164 -5.14 -0.99 -26.24
C VAL A 164 -5.62 0.38 -25.75
N GLY A 165 -6.45 1.05 -26.54
CA GLY A 165 -7.08 2.30 -26.15
C GLY A 165 -7.95 2.08 -24.91
N TRP A 166 -7.59 2.71 -23.80
CA TRP A 166 -8.35 2.64 -22.56
C TRP A 166 -9.14 3.94 -22.34
N SER A 167 -10.41 3.76 -21.99
CA SER A 167 -11.38 4.81 -21.66
C SER A 167 -10.98 5.59 -20.40
N SER A 168 -11.03 6.91 -20.52
CA SER A 168 -10.71 7.91 -19.49
C SER A 168 -11.36 7.63 -18.14
N PRO A 169 -10.65 7.83 -17.00
CA PRO A 169 -11.27 7.80 -15.69
C PRO A 169 -12.06 9.09 -15.45
N THR A 170 -13.23 8.94 -14.84
CA THR A 170 -14.11 10.04 -14.39
C THR A 170 -13.38 10.98 -13.44
N ALA A 171 -13.55 12.28 -13.67
CA ALA A 171 -12.91 13.36 -12.91
C ALA A 171 -13.24 13.27 -11.42
N VAL A 172 -12.22 13.12 -10.59
CA VAL A 172 -12.35 13.25 -9.13
C VAL A 172 -12.06 14.71 -8.77
N ASN A 173 -13.12 15.46 -8.53
CA ASN A 173 -13.07 16.88 -8.21
C ASN A 173 -12.60 17.07 -6.76
N ASN A 174 -11.28 17.13 -6.52
CA ASN A 174 -10.75 17.50 -5.21
C ASN A 174 -10.36 19.00 -5.19
N PRO A 175 -11.14 19.88 -4.54
CA PRO A 175 -10.92 21.33 -4.56
C PRO A 175 -9.61 21.76 -3.90
N ILE A 176 -9.11 20.99 -2.92
CA ILE A 176 -7.87 21.29 -2.18
C ILE A 176 -6.65 21.02 -3.07
N LEU A 177 -6.68 19.93 -3.85
CA LEU A 177 -5.61 19.63 -4.79
C LEU A 177 -5.47 20.74 -5.86
N LYS A 178 -6.59 21.28 -6.35
CA LYS A 178 -6.60 22.42 -7.28
C LYS A 178 -5.99 23.67 -6.65
N GLU A 179 -6.32 23.96 -5.40
CA GLU A 179 -5.80 25.12 -4.68
C GLU A 179 -4.28 25.03 -4.48
N ILE A 180 -3.76 23.86 -4.10
CA ILE A 180 -2.31 23.67 -3.93
C ILE A 180 -1.57 23.80 -5.26
N LEU A 181 -2.09 23.21 -6.33
CA LEU A 181 -1.46 23.28 -7.66
C LEU A 181 -1.43 24.70 -8.24
N LEU A 182 -2.45 25.52 -7.96
CA LEU A 182 -2.57 26.88 -8.49
C LEU A 182 -1.90 27.95 -7.63
N SER A 183 -1.39 27.59 -6.44
CA SER A 183 -0.85 28.56 -5.47
C SER A 183 0.58 29.03 -5.79
N SER A 184 1.46 28.16 -6.29
CA SER A 184 2.85 28.50 -6.63
C SER A 184 3.52 27.45 -7.53
N ASN A 185 4.56 27.83 -8.28
CA ASN A 185 5.35 26.88 -9.06
C ASN A 185 6.02 25.80 -8.18
N VAL A 186 6.36 26.14 -6.92
CA VAL A 186 7.04 25.22 -6.00
C VAL A 186 6.06 24.17 -5.48
N SER A 187 4.85 24.58 -5.08
CA SER A 187 3.79 23.66 -4.63
C SER A 187 3.32 22.76 -5.77
N GLU A 188 3.22 23.29 -6.99
CA GLU A 188 2.88 22.52 -8.18
C GLU A 188 3.91 21.40 -8.44
N ILE A 189 5.20 21.76 -8.50
CA ILE A 189 6.29 20.79 -8.69
C ILE A 189 6.29 19.75 -7.56
N ALA A 190 6.13 20.18 -6.30
CA ALA A 190 6.08 19.28 -5.15
C ALA A 190 4.92 18.29 -5.26
N CYS A 191 3.71 18.76 -5.62
CA CYS A 191 2.55 17.89 -5.83
C CYS A 191 2.76 16.89 -6.96
N ILE A 192 3.32 17.32 -8.10
CA ILE A 192 3.64 16.43 -9.22
C ILE A 192 4.64 15.36 -8.79
N LEU A 193 5.70 15.75 -8.07
CA LEU A 193 6.70 14.80 -7.57
C LEU A 193 6.09 13.77 -6.61
N VAL A 194 5.27 14.19 -5.67
CA VAL A 194 4.58 13.27 -4.76
C VAL A 194 3.67 12.33 -5.53
N TYR A 195 2.74 12.90 -6.30
CA TYR A 195 1.61 12.15 -6.85
C TYR A 195 2.03 11.23 -7.99
N CYS A 196 3.00 11.65 -8.80
CA CYS A 196 3.43 10.93 -9.99
C CYS A 196 4.70 10.11 -9.78
N ILE A 197 5.48 10.35 -8.71
CA ILE A 197 6.75 9.65 -8.49
C ILE A 197 6.79 8.95 -7.13
N VAL A 198 6.75 9.71 -6.02
CA VAL A 198 6.99 9.13 -4.68
C VAL A 198 5.88 8.16 -4.28
N THR A 199 4.61 8.52 -4.49
CA THR A 199 3.46 7.68 -4.16
C THR A 199 3.44 6.39 -5.00
N PRO A 200 3.54 6.41 -6.35
CA PRO A 200 3.65 5.19 -7.14
C PRO A 200 4.84 4.30 -6.72
N LEU A 201 6.01 4.88 -6.42
CA LEU A 201 7.15 4.09 -5.97
C LEU A 201 6.87 3.36 -4.66
N LEU A 202 6.31 4.06 -3.67
CA LEU A 202 5.94 3.47 -2.40
C LEU A 202 4.89 2.36 -2.59
N GLU A 203 3.78 2.70 -3.24
CA GLU A 203 2.64 1.80 -3.36
C GLU A 203 3.02 0.56 -4.18
N GLU A 204 3.72 0.70 -5.31
CA GLU A 204 4.17 -0.46 -6.08
C GLU A 204 5.16 -1.32 -5.30
N THR A 205 6.10 -0.72 -4.56
CA THR A 205 7.06 -1.48 -3.76
C THR A 205 6.36 -2.34 -2.70
N VAL A 206 5.39 -1.78 -1.99
CA VAL A 206 4.68 -2.48 -0.92
C VAL A 206 3.68 -3.49 -1.48
N TYR A 207 2.82 -3.09 -2.42
CA TYR A 207 1.72 -3.93 -2.88
C TYR A 207 2.14 -4.95 -3.94
N ARG A 208 3.02 -4.58 -4.88
CA ARG A 208 3.45 -5.46 -5.98
C ARG A 208 4.75 -6.16 -5.61
N GLY A 209 5.77 -5.38 -5.26
CA GLY A 209 7.09 -5.90 -4.93
C GLY A 209 7.08 -6.84 -3.73
N PHE A 210 6.39 -6.46 -2.65
CA PHE A 210 6.29 -7.26 -1.43
C PHE A 210 5.04 -8.14 -1.39
N LEU A 211 3.85 -7.55 -1.26
CA LEU A 211 2.64 -8.31 -0.90
C LEU A 211 2.21 -9.29 -2.00
N LEU A 212 2.12 -8.83 -3.26
CA LEU A 212 1.71 -9.67 -4.40
C LEU A 212 2.71 -10.78 -4.65
N THR A 213 4.01 -10.46 -4.72
CA THR A 213 5.09 -11.45 -4.82
C THR A 213 4.99 -12.49 -3.71
N SER A 214 4.75 -12.05 -2.48
CA SER A 214 4.69 -12.93 -1.33
C SER A 214 3.48 -13.88 -1.39
N LEU A 215 2.31 -13.36 -1.73
CA LEU A 215 1.10 -14.18 -1.86
C LEU A 215 1.19 -15.13 -3.05
N ALA A 216 1.69 -14.68 -4.21
CA ALA A 216 1.84 -15.49 -5.41
C ALA A 216 2.79 -16.68 -5.24
N SER A 217 3.66 -16.68 -4.22
CA SER A 217 4.48 -17.85 -3.87
C SER A 217 3.70 -18.98 -3.18
N THR A 218 2.54 -18.67 -2.60
CA THR A 218 1.72 -19.60 -1.78
C THR A 218 0.36 -19.94 -2.40
N MET A 219 -0.07 -19.18 -3.41
CA MET A 219 -1.36 -19.35 -4.09
C MET A 219 -1.25 -18.99 -5.57
N LYS A 220 -2.31 -19.26 -6.34
CA LYS A 220 -2.36 -18.89 -7.75
C LYS A 220 -2.22 -17.37 -7.93
N TRP A 221 -1.40 -16.95 -8.89
CA TRP A 221 -1.11 -15.52 -9.13
C TRP A 221 -2.39 -14.70 -9.36
N GLN A 222 -3.42 -15.25 -10.00
CA GLN A 222 -4.70 -14.57 -10.18
C GLN A 222 -5.38 -14.24 -8.85
N GLN A 223 -5.36 -15.18 -7.90
CA GLN A 223 -5.93 -14.97 -6.56
C GLN A 223 -5.10 -13.94 -5.80
N ALA A 224 -3.78 -14.02 -5.90
CA ALA A 224 -2.88 -13.04 -5.30
C ALA A 224 -3.16 -11.62 -5.83
N VAL A 225 -3.32 -11.44 -7.15
CA VAL A 225 -3.68 -10.13 -7.75
C VAL A 225 -5.02 -9.61 -7.22
N ILE A 226 -6.04 -10.46 -7.15
CA ILE A 226 -7.36 -10.03 -6.65
C ILE A 226 -7.26 -9.59 -5.19
N ILE A 227 -6.59 -10.37 -4.34
CA ILE A 227 -6.44 -10.06 -2.91
C ILE A 227 -5.64 -8.78 -2.71
N THR A 228 -4.50 -8.62 -3.39
CA THR A 228 -3.69 -7.40 -3.24
C THR A 228 -4.38 -6.16 -3.79
N SER A 229 -5.16 -6.29 -4.87
CA SER A 229 -5.95 -5.19 -5.42
C SER A 229 -7.09 -4.77 -4.49
N ALA A 230 -7.72 -5.74 -3.81
CA ALA A 230 -8.72 -5.45 -2.79
C ALA A 230 -8.11 -4.72 -1.58
N ILE A 231 -6.96 -5.18 -1.09
CA ILE A 231 -6.24 -4.52 0.02
C ILE A 231 -5.79 -3.11 -0.38
N PHE A 232 -5.25 -2.95 -1.60
CA PHE A 232 -4.86 -1.66 -2.15
C PHE A 232 -6.03 -0.67 -2.20
N SER A 233 -7.19 -1.12 -2.70
CA SER A 233 -8.40 -0.31 -2.72
C SER A 233 -8.91 0.04 -1.32
N ALA A 234 -8.87 -0.91 -0.38
CA ALA A 234 -9.33 -0.68 0.99
C ALA A 234 -8.44 0.31 1.76
N ALA A 235 -7.13 0.24 1.54
CA ALA A 235 -6.13 1.14 2.15
C ALA A 235 -6.33 2.61 1.78
N HIS A 236 -7.02 2.88 0.68
CA HIS A 236 -7.32 4.25 0.24
C HIS A 236 -8.51 4.89 0.97
N PHE A 237 -9.29 4.13 1.75
CA PHE A 237 -10.44 4.61 2.52
C PHE A 237 -11.44 5.48 1.72
N SER A 238 -11.53 5.29 0.40
CA SER A 238 -12.42 6.04 -0.48
C SER A 238 -13.57 5.13 -0.93
N GLY A 239 -14.77 5.36 -0.38
CA GLY A 239 -15.95 4.60 -0.75
C GLY A 239 -16.32 4.77 -2.23
N GLU A 240 -16.34 6.01 -2.71
CA GLU A 240 -16.75 6.36 -4.07
C GLU A 240 -15.79 5.84 -5.15
N ASN A 241 -14.48 5.88 -4.88
CA ASN A 241 -13.46 5.47 -5.84
C ASN A 241 -12.96 4.04 -5.64
N SER A 242 -13.54 3.29 -4.70
CA SER A 242 -13.11 1.92 -4.35
C SER A 242 -13.08 1.00 -5.57
N LEU A 243 -14.16 0.98 -6.36
CA LEU A 243 -14.23 0.14 -7.56
C LEU A 243 -13.18 0.52 -8.61
N GLN A 244 -12.96 1.82 -8.83
CA GLN A 244 -11.94 2.32 -9.75
C GLN A 244 -10.52 1.93 -9.27
N LEU A 245 -10.25 2.09 -7.98
CA LEU A 245 -8.97 1.73 -7.34
C LEU A 245 -8.72 0.22 -7.36
N PHE A 246 -9.77 -0.60 -7.22
CA PHE A 246 -9.69 -2.04 -7.38
C PHE A 246 -9.32 -2.44 -8.82
N ILE A 247 -9.96 -1.82 -9.83
CA ILE A 247 -9.69 -2.13 -11.24
C ILE A 247 -8.26 -1.75 -11.63
N ILE A 248 -7.81 -0.53 -11.30
CA ILE A 248 -6.41 -0.14 -11.56
C ILE A 248 -5.45 -1.03 -10.75
N GLY A 249 -5.87 -1.43 -9.53
CA GLY A 249 -5.22 -2.43 -8.70
C GLY A 249 -4.86 -3.70 -9.47
N CYS A 250 -5.88 -4.28 -10.12
CA CYS A 250 -5.78 -5.50 -10.91
C CYS A 250 -4.89 -5.31 -12.15
N VAL A 251 -5.03 -4.18 -12.86
CA VAL A 251 -4.23 -3.87 -14.06
C VAL A 251 -2.73 -3.83 -13.72
N LEU A 252 -2.38 -3.12 -12.66
CA LEU A 252 -1.00 -3.01 -12.17
C LEU A 252 -0.46 -4.38 -11.70
N GLY A 253 -1.27 -5.14 -10.95
CA GLY A 253 -0.91 -6.50 -10.53
C GLY A 253 -0.66 -7.45 -11.70
N CYS A 254 -1.54 -7.45 -12.70
CA CYS A 254 -1.37 -8.23 -13.93
C CYS A 254 -0.12 -7.80 -14.71
N SER A 255 0.12 -6.48 -14.86
CA SER A 255 1.31 -5.97 -15.53
C SER A 255 2.59 -6.46 -14.85
N TYR A 256 2.64 -6.45 -13.52
CA TYR A 256 3.78 -6.96 -12.78
C TYR A 256 3.96 -8.48 -12.95
N CYS A 257 2.89 -9.27 -12.84
CA CYS A 257 2.95 -10.73 -13.03
C CYS A 257 3.40 -11.13 -14.45
N TRP A 258 3.03 -10.34 -15.46
CA TRP A 258 3.41 -10.60 -16.86
C TRP A 258 4.83 -10.16 -17.20
N THR A 259 5.26 -9.01 -16.70
CA THR A 259 6.57 -8.45 -17.05
C THR A 259 7.67 -8.94 -16.12
N GLY A 260 7.34 -9.37 -14.90
CA GLY A 260 8.29 -9.62 -13.82
C GLY A 260 9.06 -8.37 -13.38
N SER A 261 8.69 -7.19 -13.89
CA SER A 261 9.41 -5.94 -13.68
C SER A 261 8.54 -4.94 -12.91
N LEU A 262 9.03 -4.53 -11.75
CA LEU A 262 8.33 -3.53 -10.93
C LEU A 262 8.24 -2.18 -11.65
N SER A 263 9.25 -1.84 -12.47
CA SER A 263 9.23 -0.61 -13.28
C SER A 263 8.04 -0.51 -14.22
N SER A 264 7.56 -1.61 -14.80
CA SER A 264 6.38 -1.59 -15.66
C SER A 264 5.16 -1.10 -14.89
N SER A 265 4.94 -1.66 -13.70
CA SER A 265 3.82 -1.27 -12.84
C SER A 265 3.97 0.17 -12.35
N ILE A 266 5.17 0.58 -11.94
CA ILE A 266 5.45 1.97 -11.52
C ILE A 266 5.12 2.95 -12.64
N VAL A 267 5.59 2.71 -13.87
CA VAL A 267 5.34 3.60 -14.99
C VAL A 267 3.84 3.70 -15.31
N ILE A 268 3.13 2.58 -15.35
CA ILE A 268 1.68 2.58 -15.61
C ILE A 268 0.95 3.37 -14.50
N HIS A 269 1.32 3.16 -13.24
CA HIS A 269 0.74 3.86 -12.11
C HIS A 269 1.04 5.37 -12.16
N SER A 270 2.29 5.75 -12.40
CA SER A 270 2.70 7.14 -12.58
C SER A 270 1.94 7.84 -13.72
N LEU A 271 1.76 7.16 -14.86
CA LEU A 271 0.98 7.69 -15.98
C LEU A 271 -0.50 7.84 -15.65
N TYR A 272 -1.08 6.88 -14.94
CA TYR A 272 -2.47 6.95 -14.48
C TYR A 272 -2.68 8.13 -13.50
N ASN A 273 -1.74 8.31 -12.56
CA ASN A 273 -1.78 9.43 -11.62
C ASN A 273 -1.58 10.77 -12.32
N ALA A 274 -0.66 10.85 -13.28
CA ALA A 274 -0.45 12.05 -14.09
C ALA A 274 -1.70 12.41 -14.91
N LEU A 275 -2.34 11.43 -15.56
CA LEU A 275 -3.58 11.64 -16.31
C LEU A 275 -4.69 12.15 -15.39
N THR A 276 -4.86 11.53 -14.22
CA THR A 276 -5.86 11.96 -13.23
C THR A 276 -5.59 13.39 -12.77
N LEU A 277 -4.33 13.72 -12.48
CA LEU A 277 -3.90 15.07 -12.09
C LEU A 277 -4.21 16.10 -13.18
N THR A 278 -3.87 15.79 -14.44
CA THR A 278 -4.15 16.66 -15.59
C THR A 278 -5.65 16.85 -15.81
N ILE A 279 -6.46 15.78 -15.72
CA ILE A 279 -7.92 15.90 -15.82
C ILE A 279 -8.45 16.80 -14.71
N THR A 280 -7.97 16.63 -13.48
CA THR A 280 -8.35 17.52 -12.37
C THR A 280 -7.98 18.96 -12.68
N LEU A 281 -6.79 19.25 -13.20
CA LEU A 281 -6.38 20.61 -13.58
C LEU A 281 -7.21 21.24 -14.71
N LEU A 282 -7.70 20.44 -15.66
CA LEU A 282 -8.48 20.91 -16.80
C LEU A 282 -9.99 21.01 -16.54
N SER A 283 -10.48 20.34 -15.49
CA SER A 283 -11.87 20.39 -15.02
C SER A 283 -12.18 21.65 -14.21
#